data_AF-A0A2E8Y7I4-F1
#
_entry.id   AF-A0A2E8Y7I4-F1
#
_cell.length_a   1.000
_cell.length_b   1.000
_cell.length_c   1.000
_cell.angle_alpha   90.00
_cell.angle_beta   90.00
_cell.angle_gamma   90.00
#
_symmetry.space_group_name_H-M   'P 1'
#
loop_
_entity.id
_entity.type
_entity.pdbx_description
1 polymer ?
#
loop_
_entity_poly.entity_id
_entity_poly.type
_entity_poly.pdbx_seq_one_letter_code
_entity_poly.pdbx_strand_id
1 'polypeptide(L)'
;MVQEMIADSWLEMEMFRLFVLRTAWRIDKYQDYKKVRKDISGVKAAMPGVYRNIATRALQIHGSLGVSWEMPFTKEVMESFHMGLADGPTEVHKVQVARRVLDDYVPCDDLFPSAHLPKKRAEALTKYADVLERHLETQ
;
A
#
# COMPACT_ATOMS: atom_id res chain seq x y z
N MET A 1 3.40 15.20 -18.07
CA MET A 1 3.30 15.02 -19.56
C MET A 1 2.23 13.96 -19.88
N VAL A 2 1.71 13.85 -21.12
CA VAL A 2 0.70 12.79 -21.45
C VAL A 2 1.28 11.38 -21.29
N GLN A 3 2.52 11.15 -21.72
CA GLN A 3 3.20 9.85 -21.57
C GLN A 3 3.31 9.40 -20.11
N GLU A 4 3.62 10.33 -19.21
CA GLU A 4 3.65 10.11 -17.76
C GLU A 4 2.28 9.70 -17.22
N MET A 5 1.20 10.38 -17.63
CA MET A 5 -0.16 10.04 -17.20
C MET A 5 -0.56 8.62 -17.64
N ILE A 6 -0.18 8.21 -18.85
CA ILE A 6 -0.42 6.86 -19.36
C ILE A 6 0.41 5.84 -18.55
N ALA A 7 1.69 6.12 -18.34
CA ALA A 7 2.58 5.24 -17.59
C ALA A 7 2.09 5.02 -16.15
N ASP A 8 1.75 6.10 -15.44
CA ASP A 8 1.22 6.04 -14.09
C ASP A 8 -0.09 5.25 -14.02
N SER A 9 -0.99 5.49 -14.98
CA SER A 9 -2.29 4.79 -15.01
C SER A 9 -2.10 3.29 -15.21
N TRP A 10 -1.15 2.89 -16.08
CA TRP A 10 -0.82 1.49 -16.30
C TRP A 10 -0.21 0.86 -15.03
N LEU A 11 0.75 1.55 -14.39
CA LEU A 11 1.39 1.09 -13.16
C LEU A 11 0.38 0.91 -12.03
N GLU A 12 -0.45 1.91 -11.76
CA GLU A 12 -1.47 1.85 -10.70
C GLU A 12 -2.49 0.73 -10.96
N MET A 13 -2.96 0.61 -12.21
CA MET A 13 -3.91 -0.44 -12.60
C MET A 13 -3.31 -1.84 -12.43
N GLU A 14 -2.04 -2.04 -12.81
CA GLU A 14 -1.39 -3.35 -12.70
C GLU A 14 -1.10 -3.73 -11.25
N MET A 15 -0.57 -2.81 -10.45
CA MET A 15 -0.37 -3.02 -9.01
C MET A 15 -1.70 -3.36 -8.31
N PHE A 16 -2.77 -2.64 -8.64
CA PHE A 16 -4.08 -2.88 -8.04
C PHE A 16 -4.68 -4.22 -8.49
N ARG A 17 -4.60 -4.56 -9.78
CA ARG A 17 -5.05 -5.84 -10.33
C ARG A 17 -4.34 -7.02 -9.64
N LEU A 18 -3.02 -6.96 -9.50
CA LEU A 18 -2.26 -7.99 -8.81
C LEU A 18 -2.62 -8.07 -7.33
N PHE A 19 -2.88 -6.94 -6.66
CA PHE A 19 -3.33 -6.95 -5.28
C PHE A 19 -4.70 -7.62 -5.11
N VAL A 20 -5.65 -7.35 -6.00
CA VAL A 20 -6.96 -8.02 -6.03
C VAL A 20 -6.81 -9.52 -6.24
N LEU A 21 -6.07 -9.93 -7.29
CA LEU A 21 -5.89 -11.35 -7.62
C LEU A 21 -5.14 -12.12 -6.53
N ARG A 22 -4.09 -11.54 -5.94
CA ARG A 22 -3.39 -12.11 -4.79
C ARG A 22 -4.34 -12.31 -3.61
N THR A 23 -5.20 -11.33 -3.34
CA THR A 23 -6.17 -11.40 -2.25
C THR A 23 -7.21 -12.50 -2.50
N ALA A 24 -7.76 -12.58 -3.72
CA ALA A 24 -8.67 -13.65 -4.12
C ALA A 24 -8.02 -15.04 -3.97
N TRP A 25 -6.82 -15.22 -4.50
CA TRP A 25 -6.08 -16.48 -4.36
C TRP A 25 -5.82 -16.86 -2.90
N ARG A 26 -5.52 -15.88 -2.02
CA ARG A 26 -5.36 -16.16 -0.57
C ARG A 26 -6.68 -16.57 0.07
N ILE A 27 -7.81 -15.97 -0.30
CA ILE A 27 -9.15 -16.39 0.16
C ILE A 27 -9.37 -17.86 -0.21
N ASP A 28 -9.16 -18.21 -1.48
CA ASP A 28 -9.35 -19.58 -1.98
C ASP A 28 -8.41 -20.58 -1.31
N LYS A 29 -7.14 -20.20 -1.11
CA LYS A 29 -6.12 -21.06 -0.51
C LYS A 29 -6.37 -21.33 0.97
N TYR A 30 -6.71 -20.30 1.74
CA TYR A 30 -6.83 -20.44 3.20
C TYR A 30 -8.22 -20.84 3.65
N GLN A 31 -9.26 -20.54 2.85
CA GLN A 31 -10.67 -20.74 3.20
C GLN A 31 -11.05 -20.17 4.59
N ASP A 32 -10.32 -19.15 5.05
CA ASP A 32 -10.48 -18.51 6.34
C ASP A 32 -10.33 -17.00 6.19
N TYR A 33 -11.48 -16.31 6.20
CA TYR A 33 -11.55 -14.85 6.05
C TYR A 33 -10.78 -14.10 7.15
N LYS A 34 -10.56 -14.68 8.34
CA LYS A 34 -9.82 -14.00 9.41
C LYS A 34 -8.35 -13.80 9.03
N LYS A 35 -7.74 -14.77 8.33
CA LYS A 35 -6.33 -14.72 7.90
C LYS A 35 -6.08 -13.73 6.76
N VAL A 36 -7.10 -13.39 6.00
CA VAL A 36 -7.02 -12.51 4.81
C VAL A 36 -7.71 -11.17 4.99
N ARG A 37 -8.30 -10.90 6.17
CA ARG A 37 -9.01 -9.65 6.46
C ARG A 37 -8.16 -8.40 6.21
N LYS A 38 -6.84 -8.46 6.51
CA LYS A 38 -5.88 -7.37 6.21
C LYS A 38 -5.82 -7.07 4.71
N ASP A 39 -5.74 -8.11 3.88
CA ASP A 39 -5.66 -7.98 2.43
C ASP A 39 -6.97 -7.45 1.83
N ILE A 40 -8.12 -7.97 2.28
CA ILE A 40 -9.46 -7.53 1.82
C ILE A 40 -9.67 -6.04 2.13
N SER A 41 -9.43 -5.62 3.38
CA SER A 41 -9.53 -4.21 3.75
C SER A 41 -8.53 -3.35 2.99
N GLY A 42 -7.32 -3.84 2.73
CA GLY A 42 -6.32 -3.12 1.94
C GLY A 42 -6.77 -2.88 0.50
N VAL A 43 -7.31 -3.91 -0.18
CA VAL A 43 -7.86 -3.78 -1.54
C VAL A 43 -9.00 -2.75 -1.55
N LYS A 44 -9.94 -2.86 -0.60
CA LYS A 44 -11.07 -1.93 -0.52
C LYS A 44 -10.65 -0.50 -0.23
N ALA A 45 -9.63 -0.30 0.61
CA ALA A 45 -9.09 1.03 0.92
C ALA A 45 -8.32 1.67 -0.25
N ALA A 46 -7.65 0.87 -1.09
CA ALA A 46 -6.85 1.36 -2.21
C ALA A 46 -7.70 1.74 -3.44
N MET A 47 -8.76 0.97 -3.69
CA MET A 47 -9.58 1.06 -4.90
C MET A 47 -10.08 2.46 -5.26
N PRO A 48 -10.65 3.27 -4.33
CA PRO A 48 -11.16 4.61 -4.65
C PRO A 48 -10.07 5.56 -5.15
N GLY A 49 -8.85 5.43 -4.63
CA GLY A 49 -7.71 6.24 -5.04
C GLY A 49 -7.26 5.91 -6.45
N VAL A 50 -7.05 4.63 -6.73
CA VAL A 50 -6.63 4.15 -8.07
C VAL A 50 -7.67 4.53 -9.12
N TYR A 51 -8.95 4.30 -8.84
CA TYR A 51 -10.04 4.63 -9.75
C TYR A 51 -10.09 6.13 -10.06
N ARG A 52 -10.05 6.98 -9.01
CA ARG A 52 -10.06 8.44 -9.17
C ARG A 52 -8.85 8.91 -9.99
N ASN A 53 -7.66 8.41 -9.69
CA ASN A 53 -6.44 8.86 -10.35
C ASN A 53 -6.48 8.57 -11.86
N ILE A 54 -6.87 7.36 -12.25
CA ILE A 54 -6.98 6.96 -13.66
C ILE A 54 -8.08 7.76 -14.36
N ALA A 55 -9.26 7.91 -13.75
CA ALA A 55 -10.37 8.66 -14.31
C ALA A 55 -10.01 10.15 -14.52
N THR A 56 -9.34 10.77 -13.55
CA THR A 56 -8.90 12.17 -13.64
C THR A 56 -7.81 12.37 -14.70
N ARG A 57 -6.86 11.43 -14.84
CA ARG A 57 -5.86 11.49 -15.91
C ARG A 57 -6.51 11.36 -17.29
N ALA A 58 -7.47 10.46 -17.45
CA ALA A 58 -8.24 10.32 -18.69
C ALA A 58 -9.03 11.61 -19.01
N LEU A 59 -9.70 12.20 -18.01
CA LEU A 59 -10.36 13.49 -18.12
C LEU A 59 -9.39 14.57 -18.61
N GLN A 60 -8.23 14.70 -17.98
CA GLN A 60 -7.24 15.73 -18.29
C GLN A 60 -6.65 15.59 -19.71
N ILE A 61 -6.38 14.36 -20.16
CA ILE A 61 -5.88 14.08 -21.51
C ILE A 61 -6.86 14.58 -22.59
N HIS A 62 -8.17 14.58 -22.30
CA HIS A 62 -9.21 15.02 -23.23
C HIS A 62 -9.55 16.53 -23.11
N GLY A 63 -8.90 17.28 -22.21
CA GLY A 63 -9.12 18.71 -22.06
C GLY A 63 -10.58 19.08 -21.80
N SER A 64 -11.11 20.09 -22.51
CA SER A 64 -12.50 20.55 -22.33
C SER A 64 -13.55 19.49 -22.71
N LEU A 65 -13.24 18.59 -23.66
CA LEU A 65 -14.10 17.45 -23.97
C LEU A 65 -14.23 16.51 -22.77
N GLY A 66 -13.18 16.39 -21.95
CA GLY A 66 -13.16 15.49 -20.80
C GLY A 66 -14.14 15.86 -19.68
N VAL A 67 -14.51 17.14 -19.56
CA VAL A 67 -15.50 17.63 -18.58
C VAL A 67 -16.92 17.68 -19.14
N SER A 68 -17.09 17.45 -20.44
CA SER A 68 -18.40 17.44 -21.10
C SER A 68 -19.23 16.21 -20.73
N TRP A 69 -20.48 16.19 -21.18
CA TRP A 69 -21.36 15.02 -21.09
C TRP A 69 -21.15 14.01 -22.23
N GLU A 70 -20.25 14.30 -23.17
CA GLU A 70 -19.95 13.41 -24.30
C GLU A 70 -18.96 12.30 -23.90
N MET A 71 -18.25 12.47 -22.79
CA MET A 71 -17.32 11.49 -22.23
C MET A 71 -17.73 11.08 -20.82
N PRO A 72 -17.45 9.84 -20.39
CA PRO A 72 -17.91 9.36 -19.08
C PRO A 72 -17.07 9.88 -17.91
N PHE A 73 -15.95 10.56 -18.13
CA PHE A 73 -14.91 10.74 -17.10
C PHE A 73 -15.37 11.48 -15.85
N THR A 74 -16.19 12.52 -15.98
CA THR A 74 -16.74 13.24 -14.82
C THR A 74 -17.59 12.32 -13.94
N LYS A 75 -18.39 11.44 -14.56
CA LYS A 75 -19.16 10.42 -13.83
C LYS A 75 -18.22 9.44 -13.13
N GLU A 76 -17.21 8.92 -13.83
CA GLU A 76 -16.24 7.97 -13.26
C GLU A 76 -15.48 8.58 -12.07
N VAL A 77 -15.10 9.86 -12.13
CA VAL A 77 -14.49 10.58 -11.01
C VAL A 77 -15.44 10.64 -9.82
N MET A 78 -16.73 10.93 -10.03
CA MET A 78 -17.73 10.95 -8.94
C MET A 78 -17.99 9.56 -8.37
N GLU A 79 -18.08 8.53 -9.21
CA GLU A 79 -18.24 7.14 -8.77
C GLU A 79 -17.05 6.69 -7.91
N SER A 80 -15.84 7.20 -8.15
CA SER A 80 -14.69 6.89 -7.27
C SER A 80 -14.94 7.30 -5.80
N PHE A 81 -15.66 8.40 -5.55
CA PHE A 81 -16.02 8.82 -4.19
C PHE A 81 -17.11 7.95 -3.60
N HIS A 82 -18.14 7.64 -4.40
CA HIS A 82 -19.18 6.69 -4.01
C HIS A 82 -18.58 5.34 -3.61
N MET A 83 -17.71 4.79 -4.45
CA MET A 83 -16.96 3.57 -4.17
C MET A 83 -16.07 3.65 -2.92
N GLY A 84 -15.62 4.85 -2.54
CA GLY A 84 -14.90 5.11 -1.29
C GLY A 84 -15.76 5.08 -0.03
N LEU A 85 -17.07 5.28 -0.17
CA LEU A 85 -18.05 5.26 0.92
C LEU A 85 -18.78 3.91 1.02
N ALA A 86 -19.03 3.28 -0.12
CA ALA A 86 -19.71 1.99 -0.21
C ALA A 86 -18.96 0.90 0.58
N ASP A 87 -19.69 -0.03 1.19
CA ASP A 87 -19.15 -1.17 1.96
C ASP A 87 -18.12 -0.79 3.03
N GLY A 88 -18.29 0.39 3.63
CA GLY A 88 -17.40 0.94 4.65
C GLY A 88 -16.49 2.03 4.07
N PRO A 89 -16.45 3.22 4.71
CA PRO A 89 -15.56 4.30 4.33
C PRO A 89 -14.10 3.85 4.29
N THR A 90 -13.33 4.47 3.41
CA THR A 90 -11.90 4.17 3.19
C THR A 90 -11.09 4.24 4.49
N GLU A 91 -11.42 5.19 5.37
CA GLU A 91 -10.77 5.42 6.65
C GLU A 91 -10.94 4.23 7.59
N VAL A 92 -12.13 3.62 7.62
CA VAL A 92 -12.42 2.45 8.45
C VAL A 92 -11.58 1.27 8.00
N HIS A 93 -11.47 1.06 6.68
CA HIS A 93 -10.61 0.01 6.13
C HIS A 93 -9.12 0.27 6.42
N LYS A 94 -8.65 1.52 6.35
CA LYS A 94 -7.28 1.89 6.74
C LYS A 94 -6.99 1.62 8.21
N VAL A 95 -7.93 1.88 9.11
CA VAL A 95 -7.80 1.54 10.54
C VAL A 95 -7.64 0.03 10.74
N GLN A 96 -8.43 -0.77 10.02
CA GLN A 96 -8.30 -2.24 10.06
C GLN A 96 -6.95 -2.71 9.54
N VAL A 97 -6.48 -2.15 8.42
CA VAL A 97 -5.16 -2.46 7.86
C VAL A 97 -4.07 -2.11 8.87
N ALA A 98 -4.08 -0.89 9.41
CA ALA A 98 -3.08 -0.42 10.37
C ALA A 98 -3.00 -1.33 11.59
N ARG A 99 -4.15 -1.65 12.21
CA ARG A 99 -4.21 -2.57 13.34
C ARG A 99 -3.58 -3.93 13.01
N ARG A 100 -3.94 -4.52 11.87
CA ARG A 100 -3.42 -5.83 11.44
C ARG A 100 -1.98 -5.83 10.97
N VAL A 101 -1.46 -4.70 10.50
CA VAL A 101 -0.03 -4.55 10.23
C VAL A 101 0.73 -4.50 11.54
N LEU A 102 0.25 -3.75 12.52
CA LEU A 102 0.90 -3.56 13.81
C LEU A 102 0.83 -4.78 14.73
N ASP A 103 -0.12 -5.70 14.54
CA ASP A 103 -0.19 -6.98 15.28
C ASP A 103 1.16 -7.76 15.21
N ASP A 104 1.94 -7.59 14.14
CA ASP A 104 3.23 -8.27 13.90
C ASP A 104 4.45 -7.52 14.47
N TYR A 105 4.26 -6.37 15.14
CA TYR A 105 5.34 -5.52 15.63
C TYR A 105 5.25 -5.23 17.12
N VAL A 106 6.42 -5.08 17.76
CA VAL A 106 6.54 -4.61 19.15
C VAL A 106 6.86 -3.12 19.13
N PRO A 107 6.14 -2.28 19.90
CA PRO A 107 6.46 -0.86 20.00
C PRO A 107 7.86 -0.66 20.60
N CYS A 108 8.57 0.36 20.11
CA CYS A 108 9.85 0.77 20.67
C CYS A 108 9.61 1.98 21.58
N ASP A 109 9.84 1.81 22.88
CA ASP A 109 9.63 2.86 23.89
C ASP A 109 10.76 3.91 23.95
N ASP A 110 11.69 3.86 23.00
CA ASP A 110 12.82 4.79 22.91
C ASP A 110 12.54 5.91 21.90
N LEU A 111 13.28 7.00 22.00
CA LEU A 111 13.17 8.19 21.14
C LEU A 111 13.43 7.88 19.66
N PHE A 112 14.26 6.87 19.38
CA PHE A 112 14.62 6.46 18.02
C PHE A 112 14.18 5.02 17.71
N PRO A 113 13.75 4.72 16.47
CA PRO A 113 13.33 3.38 16.07
C PRO A 113 14.37 2.30 16.38
N SER A 114 13.91 1.07 16.63
CA SER A 114 14.79 -0.08 16.90
C SER A 114 15.74 -0.41 15.74
N ALA A 115 15.37 -0.05 14.51
CA ALA A 115 16.21 -0.21 13.32
C ALA A 115 17.20 0.94 13.08
N HIS A 116 17.32 1.89 14.01
CA HIS A 116 18.24 3.02 13.90
C HIS A 116 19.70 2.54 13.81
N LEU A 117 20.44 2.99 12.76
CA LEU A 117 21.77 2.46 12.41
C LEU A 117 22.77 2.46 13.59
N PRO A 118 22.91 3.52 14.41
CA PRO A 118 23.77 3.49 15.59
C PRO A 118 23.43 2.38 16.58
N LYS A 119 22.15 2.12 16.85
CA LYS A 119 21.72 1.01 17.71
C LYS A 119 22.04 -0.34 17.09
N LYS A 120 21.74 -0.50 15.80
CA LYS A 120 22.07 -1.73 15.06
C LYS A 120 23.57 -2.00 15.03
N ARG A 121 24.39 -0.96 14.91
CA ARG A 121 25.86 -1.07 15.02
C ARG A 121 26.29 -1.47 16.42
N ALA A 122 25.76 -0.84 17.46
CA ALA A 122 26.05 -1.22 18.84
C ALA A 122 25.65 -2.68 19.14
N GLU A 123 24.44 -3.09 18.75
CA GLU A 123 23.96 -4.48 18.84
C GLU A 123 24.87 -5.45 18.08
N ALA A 124 25.30 -5.09 16.87
CA ALA A 124 26.20 -5.92 16.06
C ALA A 124 27.59 -6.05 16.71
N LEU A 125 28.16 -4.96 17.24
CA LEU A 125 29.42 -4.97 17.95
C LEU A 125 29.36 -5.90 19.17
N THR A 126 28.29 -5.80 19.97
CA THR A 126 28.08 -6.70 21.11
C THR A 126 27.91 -8.15 20.66
N LYS A 127 27.14 -8.39 19.59
CA LYS A 127 26.87 -9.74 19.08
C LYS A 127 28.11 -10.44 18.51
N TYR A 128 29.03 -9.69 17.91
CA TYR A 128 30.23 -10.21 17.24
C TYR A 128 31.52 -9.90 18.01
N ALA A 129 31.42 -9.57 19.30
CA ALA A 129 32.59 -9.20 20.12
C ALA A 129 33.65 -10.31 20.14
N ASP A 130 33.22 -11.56 20.26
CA ASP A 130 34.08 -12.76 20.30
C ASP A 130 34.82 -13.03 18.97
N VAL A 131 34.21 -12.66 17.85
CA VAL A 131 34.83 -12.76 16.52
C VAL A 131 35.85 -11.63 16.32
N LEU A 132 35.52 -10.43 16.79
CA LEU A 132 36.41 -9.27 16.74
C LEU A 132 37.66 -9.50 17.60
N GLU A 133 37.50 -10.04 18.81
CA GLU A 133 38.62 -10.40 19.69
C GLU A 133 39.55 -11.43 19.05
N ARG A 134 39.01 -12.53 18.52
CA ARG A 134 39.82 -13.54 17.80
C ARG A 134 40.58 -12.98 16.61
N HIS A 135 39.98 -12.03 15.88
CA HIS A 135 40.63 -11.39 14.72
C HIS A 135 41.76 -10.45 15.14
N LEU A 136 41.65 -9.79 16.29
CA LEU A 136 42.69 -8.94 16.85
C LEU A 136 43.86 -9.77 17.42
N GLU A 137 43.60 -10.98 17.93
CA GLU A 137 44.65 -11.90 18.41
C GLU A 137 45.47 -12.57 17.29
N THR A 138 44.96 -12.56 16.05
CA THR A 138 45.64 -13.18 14.88
C THR A 138 46.42 -12.18 14.02
N GLN A 139 46.43 -10.90 14.37
CA GLN A 139 47.26 -9.85 13.74
C GLN A 139 48.47 -9.51 14.59
#